data_AF-A0A944D5T0-F1
#
_entry.id   AF-A0A944D5T0-F1
#
_cell.length_a   1.000
_cell.length_b   1.000
_cell.length_c   1.000
_cell.angle_alpha   90.00
_cell.angle_beta   90.00
_cell.angle_gamma   90.00
#
_symmetry.space_group_name_H-M   'P 1'
#
loop_
_entity.id
_entity.type
_entity.pdbx_description
1 polymer ?
#
loop_
_entity_poly.entity_id
_entity_poly.type
_entity_poly.pdbx_seq_one_letter_code
_entity_poly.pdbx_strand_id
1 'polypeptide(L)'
;MAPELIAQQRLGLTEIIERERRATFTDAVAKTLEQSKDIDSVVKTLDTKDYYEAAVFPHDPAFPWNQDQFGPLYIPAKGDKLNVSVQNISLYREIIETYEGNSLEVNGNEILINGSAADSYTFSQNYYWMMGDNRHNSEDSRYWGFVPEDHIVGKPIFIWMSIDGINDGIKNWNIRWDRVFTTVSGEGTPTSYFKWFLGALVLWFGVDYFRKKRKA
;
A
#
# COMPACT_ATOMS: atom_id res chain seq x y z
N MET A 1 50.80 16.89 -6.69
CA MET A 1 50.76 18.30 -6.26
C MET A 1 50.03 18.52 -4.93
N ALA A 2 48.95 17.79 -4.60
CA ALA A 2 48.21 17.97 -3.34
C ALA A 2 48.91 17.49 -2.04
N PRO A 3 49.65 16.36 -1.99
CA PRO A 3 50.12 15.79 -0.71
C PRO A 3 51.20 16.62 0.01
N GLU A 4 52.11 17.25 -0.73
CA GLU A 4 53.24 18.02 -0.16
C GLU A 4 52.79 19.33 0.49
N LEU A 5 51.75 19.97 -0.05
CA LEU A 5 51.19 21.22 0.47
C LEU A 5 50.50 21.00 1.83
N ILE A 6 49.80 19.86 1.98
CA ILE A 6 49.11 19.44 3.21
C ILE A 6 50.13 19.22 4.35
N ALA A 7 51.22 18.52 4.04
CA ALA A 7 52.29 18.24 5.01
C ALA A 7 53.05 19.50 5.44
N GLN A 8 53.36 20.42 4.51
CA GLN A 8 54.01 21.69 4.82
C GLN A 8 53.13 22.61 5.68
N GLN A 9 51.81 22.62 5.47
CA GLN A 9 50.89 23.48 6.19
C GLN A 9 50.29 22.87 7.46
N ARG A 10 50.68 21.65 7.83
CA ARG A 10 50.16 20.91 9.01
C ARG A 10 48.62 20.84 9.05
N LEU A 11 47.99 20.74 7.87
CA LEU A 11 46.54 20.69 7.78
C LEU A 11 46.05 19.29 8.18
N GLY A 12 45.16 19.23 9.17
CA GLY A 12 44.47 18.01 9.54
C GLY A 12 43.34 17.75 8.55
N LEU A 13 43.49 16.73 7.70
CA LEU A 13 42.40 16.24 6.88
C LEU A 13 41.70 15.10 7.62
N THR A 14 40.41 15.28 7.87
CA THR A 14 39.53 14.18 8.30
C THR A 14 38.67 13.83 7.09
N GLU A 15 38.68 12.55 6.70
CA GLU A 15 37.77 12.06 5.66
C GLU A 15 36.33 12.21 6.17
N ILE A 16 35.54 13.02 5.48
CA ILE A 16 34.10 13.11 5.74
C ILE A 16 33.50 11.86 5.11
N ILE A 17 33.13 10.88 5.94
CA ILE A 17 32.37 9.73 5.47
C ILE A 17 30.96 10.23 5.17
N GLU A 18 30.65 10.44 3.89
CA GLU A 18 29.29 10.73 3.45
C GLU A 18 28.38 9.57 3.85
N ARG A 19 27.46 9.82 4.78
CA ARG A 19 26.45 8.84 5.21
C ARG A 19 25.13 9.16 4.53
N GLU A 20 24.86 8.50 3.41
CA GLU A 20 23.52 8.53 2.79
C GLU A 20 22.61 7.47 3.43
N ARG A 21 21.33 7.81 3.59
CA ARG A 21 20.26 6.88 3.95
C ARG A 21 19.05 7.16 3.05
N ARG A 22 18.52 6.10 2.44
CA ARG A 22 17.26 6.14 1.70
C ARG A 22 16.15 5.54 2.55
N ALA A 23 15.04 6.25 2.62
CA ALA A 23 13.86 5.85 3.39
C ALA A 23 12.62 6.53 2.81
N THR A 24 11.46 5.95 3.10
CA THR A 24 10.17 6.39 2.57
C THR A 24 9.45 7.20 3.64
N PHE A 25 9.12 8.46 3.32
CA PHE A 25 8.50 9.38 4.26
C PHE A 25 7.32 10.12 3.64
N THR A 26 6.46 10.65 4.49
CA THR A 26 5.51 11.68 4.08
C THR A 26 6.24 13.02 3.93
N ASP A 27 5.70 13.93 3.11
CA ASP A 27 6.28 15.26 2.93
C ASP A 27 6.39 16.03 4.27
N ALA A 28 5.47 15.78 5.21
CA ALA A 28 5.49 16.37 6.55
C ALA A 28 6.68 15.89 7.41
N VAL A 29 6.98 14.58 7.35
CA VAL A 29 8.14 14.02 8.04
C VAL A 29 9.43 14.50 7.40
N ALA A 30 9.51 14.51 6.07
CA ALA A 30 10.67 15.04 5.33
C ALA A 30 10.98 16.48 5.74
N LYS A 31 9.97 17.35 5.82
CA LYS A 31 10.11 18.75 6.26
C LYS A 31 10.60 18.89 7.70
N THR A 32 10.28 17.93 8.56
CA THR A 32 10.78 17.91 9.95
C THR A 32 12.26 17.49 9.98
N LEU A 33 12.65 16.54 9.13
CA LEU A 33 14.05 16.12 8.99
C LEU A 33 14.94 17.23 8.44
N GLU A 34 14.46 18.02 7.48
CA GLU A 34 15.16 19.20 6.95
C GLU A 34 15.50 20.25 8.02
N GLN A 35 14.76 20.28 9.13
CA GLN A 35 14.99 21.21 10.25
C GLN A 35 15.97 20.65 11.29
N SER A 36 16.36 19.38 11.16
CA SER A 36 17.30 18.75 12.08
C SER A 36 18.70 19.33 11.90
N LYS A 37 19.41 19.56 13.02
CA LYS A 37 20.82 19.99 12.98
C LYS A 37 21.78 18.86 12.61
N ASP A 38 21.31 17.61 12.68
CA ASP A 38 22.12 16.41 12.43
C ASP A 38 22.05 15.94 10.97
N ILE A 39 21.21 16.57 10.14
CA ILE A 39 20.99 16.21 8.74
C ILE A 39 21.44 17.37 7.87
N ASP A 40 22.35 17.09 6.95
CA ASP A 40 22.89 18.10 6.02
C ASP A 40 21.88 18.44 4.90
N SER A 41 21.28 17.41 4.29
CA SER A 41 20.26 17.58 3.25
C SER A 41 19.23 16.47 3.26
N VAL A 42 18.01 16.81 2.86
CA VAL A 42 16.94 15.87 2.54
C VAL A 42 16.56 16.12 1.09
N VAL A 43 16.66 15.07 0.27
CA VAL A 43 16.38 15.15 -1.16
C VAL A 43 15.26 14.19 -1.48
N LYS A 44 14.19 14.72 -2.09
CA LYS A 44 13.11 13.88 -2.62
C LYS A 44 13.55 13.30 -3.96
N THR A 45 13.54 11.98 -4.06
CA THR A 45 13.80 11.25 -5.30
C THR A 45 12.48 10.70 -5.80
N LEU A 46 12.16 10.97 -7.06
CA LEU A 46 11.00 10.42 -7.75
C LEU A 46 11.41 10.01 -9.17
N ASP A 47 10.78 8.98 -9.69
CA ASP A 47 10.86 8.65 -11.11
C ASP A 47 10.13 9.69 -11.96
N THR A 48 10.67 9.93 -13.15
CA THR A 48 10.15 10.93 -14.09
C THR A 48 9.00 10.35 -14.92
N LYS A 49 8.14 11.21 -15.49
CA LYS A 49 6.95 10.76 -16.25
C LYS A 49 7.25 10.04 -17.56
N ASP A 50 8.46 10.19 -18.06
CA ASP A 50 8.98 9.57 -19.28
C ASP A 50 9.63 8.20 -19.01
N TYR A 51 9.79 7.82 -17.75
CA TYR A 51 10.26 6.49 -17.37
C TYR A 51 9.11 5.48 -17.32
N TYR A 52 9.11 4.52 -18.25
CA TYR A 52 8.21 3.37 -18.24
C TYR A 52 8.76 2.24 -17.37
N GLU A 53 7.98 1.81 -16.38
CA GLU A 53 8.32 0.68 -15.52
C GLU A 53 7.50 -0.55 -15.94
N ALA A 54 8.16 -1.56 -16.53
CA ALA A 54 7.47 -2.72 -17.09
C ALA A 54 6.68 -3.57 -16.08
N ALA A 55 7.06 -3.49 -14.79
CA ALA A 55 6.36 -4.18 -13.71
C ALA A 55 5.06 -3.47 -13.29
N VAL A 56 4.84 -2.23 -13.71
CA VAL A 56 3.65 -1.46 -13.36
C VAL A 56 2.52 -1.80 -14.32
N PHE A 57 1.34 -2.03 -13.75
CA PHE A 57 0.09 -2.24 -14.49
C PHE A 57 -0.13 -1.05 -15.45
N PRO A 58 -0.53 -1.28 -16.71
CA PRO A 58 -1.03 -2.54 -17.30
C PRO A 58 0.03 -3.39 -18.03
N HIS A 59 1.33 -3.18 -17.77
CA HIS A 59 2.44 -3.83 -18.49
C HIS A 59 2.45 -3.57 -20.00
N ASP A 60 1.98 -2.39 -20.40
CA ASP A 60 1.89 -1.96 -21.79
C ASP A 60 2.66 -0.64 -21.96
N PRO A 61 3.69 -0.58 -22.81
CA PRO A 61 4.45 0.64 -23.09
C PRO A 61 3.62 1.82 -23.62
N ALA A 62 2.40 1.57 -24.12
CA ALA A 62 1.45 2.64 -24.47
C ALA A 62 1.04 3.47 -23.24
N PHE A 63 1.20 2.92 -22.04
CA PHE A 63 1.02 3.57 -20.76
C PHE A 63 2.37 3.65 -20.05
N PRO A 64 3.20 4.68 -20.33
CA PRO A 64 4.52 4.85 -19.72
C PRO A 64 4.41 5.30 -18.26
N TRP A 65 3.73 4.50 -17.45
CA TRP A 65 3.52 4.71 -16.03
C TRP A 65 4.66 4.06 -15.24
N ASN A 66 4.87 4.60 -14.04
CA ASN A 66 5.75 4.03 -13.04
C ASN A 66 5.14 4.20 -11.64
N GLN A 67 5.82 3.66 -10.63
CA GLN A 67 5.34 3.68 -9.25
C GLN A 67 5.02 5.09 -8.72
N ASP A 68 5.72 6.12 -9.19
CA ASP A 68 5.57 7.52 -8.77
C ASP A 68 4.65 8.33 -9.69
N GLN A 69 4.56 7.96 -10.97
CA GLN A 69 3.84 8.66 -12.03
C GLN A 69 2.82 7.72 -12.69
N PHE A 70 1.79 7.34 -11.91
CA PHE A 70 0.75 6.43 -12.36
C PHE A 70 -0.49 7.16 -12.90
N GLY A 71 -1.10 6.64 -13.97
CA GLY A 71 -2.43 7.06 -14.43
C GLY A 71 -2.44 8.25 -15.39
N PRO A 72 -3.64 8.74 -15.79
CA PRO A 72 -4.96 8.51 -15.18
C PRO A 72 -5.58 7.13 -15.47
N LEU A 73 -6.41 6.63 -14.56
CA LEU A 73 -7.13 5.35 -14.68
C LEU A 73 -8.60 5.51 -14.27
N TYR A 74 -9.52 4.96 -15.07
CA TYR A 74 -10.93 4.87 -14.71
C TYR A 74 -11.21 3.54 -14.02
N ILE A 75 -11.91 3.59 -12.89
CA ILE A 75 -12.31 2.40 -12.12
C ILE A 75 -13.80 2.15 -12.37
N PRO A 76 -14.17 1.05 -13.03
CA PRO A 76 -15.56 0.79 -13.39
C PRO A 76 -16.40 0.30 -12.21
N ALA A 77 -17.64 0.78 -12.15
CA ALA A 77 -18.69 0.24 -11.29
C ALA A 77 -19.53 -0.79 -12.05
N LYS A 78 -20.28 -1.61 -11.30
CA LYS A 78 -21.22 -2.57 -11.88
C LYS A 78 -22.24 -1.89 -12.79
N GLY A 79 -22.37 -2.39 -14.01
CA GLY A 79 -23.30 -1.88 -15.02
C GLY A 79 -22.78 -0.67 -15.81
N ASP A 80 -21.60 -0.16 -15.48
CA ASP A 80 -20.96 0.88 -16.29
C ASP A 80 -20.68 0.35 -17.69
N LYS A 81 -20.82 1.23 -18.69
CA LYS A 81 -20.52 0.93 -20.08
C LYS A 81 -19.33 1.76 -20.54
N LEU A 82 -18.26 1.08 -20.94
CA LEU A 82 -17.03 1.70 -21.44
C LEU A 82 -16.87 1.41 -22.93
N ASN A 83 -16.50 2.42 -23.71
CA ASN A 83 -16.10 2.21 -25.09
C ASN A 83 -14.72 1.54 -25.11
N VAL A 84 -14.61 0.39 -25.76
CA VAL A 84 -13.35 -0.35 -25.86
C VAL A 84 -12.65 -0.05 -27.18
N SER A 85 -11.34 0.08 -27.13
CA SER A 85 -10.50 0.29 -28.30
C SER A 85 -9.11 -0.30 -28.07
N VAL A 86 -8.34 -0.48 -29.13
CA VAL A 86 -6.96 -1.01 -29.03
C VAL A 86 -6.09 -0.18 -28.09
N GLN A 87 -6.40 1.12 -27.94
CA GLN A 87 -5.67 2.04 -27.08
C GLN A 87 -5.95 1.86 -25.58
N ASN A 88 -7.10 1.31 -25.19
CA ASN A 88 -7.47 1.16 -23.78
C ASN A 88 -7.70 -0.28 -23.34
N ILE A 89 -7.77 -1.23 -24.28
CA ILE A 89 -8.18 -2.59 -23.98
C ILE A 89 -7.19 -3.30 -23.04
N SER A 90 -5.89 -2.95 -23.07
CA SER A 90 -4.91 -3.51 -22.13
C SER A 90 -5.21 -3.16 -20.67
N LEU A 91 -5.85 -2.02 -20.39
CA LEU A 91 -6.27 -1.65 -19.03
C LEU A 91 -7.41 -2.55 -18.51
N TYR A 92 -8.25 -3.11 -19.39
CA TYR A 92 -9.47 -3.83 -18.96
C TYR A 92 -9.46 -5.31 -19.36
N ARG A 93 -8.38 -5.79 -20.01
CA ARG A 93 -8.22 -7.17 -20.45
C ARG A 93 -8.46 -8.17 -19.33
N GLU A 94 -7.78 -7.99 -18.20
CA GLU A 94 -7.87 -8.92 -17.07
C GLU A 94 -9.29 -8.96 -16.47
N ILE A 95 -9.97 -7.82 -16.44
CA ILE A 95 -11.39 -7.76 -16.06
C ILE A 95 -12.22 -8.62 -17.00
N ILE A 96 -12.11 -8.39 -18.30
CA ILE A 96 -12.93 -9.05 -19.32
C ILE A 96 -12.68 -10.57 -19.35
N GLU A 97 -11.40 -10.98 -19.37
CA GLU A 97 -10.96 -12.36 -19.55
C GLU A 97 -10.95 -13.17 -18.25
N THR A 98 -10.30 -12.65 -17.21
CA THR A 98 -10.03 -13.42 -16.00
C THR A 98 -11.17 -13.31 -15.01
N TYR A 99 -11.63 -12.10 -14.70
CA TYR A 99 -12.63 -11.87 -13.65
C TYR A 99 -14.05 -12.13 -14.13
N GLU A 100 -14.38 -11.74 -15.37
CA GLU A 100 -15.73 -11.92 -15.92
C GLU A 100 -15.83 -13.12 -16.90
N GLY A 101 -14.73 -13.79 -17.21
CA GLY A 101 -14.73 -15.07 -17.94
C GLY A 101 -15.13 -14.99 -19.42
N ASN A 102 -14.97 -13.82 -20.05
CA ASN A 102 -15.28 -13.63 -21.47
C ASN A 102 -14.04 -13.91 -22.34
N SER A 103 -14.21 -14.34 -23.59
CA SER A 103 -13.09 -14.34 -24.54
C SER A 103 -12.88 -12.95 -25.11
N LEU A 104 -11.62 -12.55 -25.31
CA LEU A 104 -11.24 -11.26 -25.88
C LEU A 104 -10.15 -11.43 -26.93
N GLU A 105 -10.44 -11.02 -28.16
CA GLU A 105 -9.49 -11.08 -29.28
C GLU A 105 -9.30 -9.67 -29.86
N VAL A 106 -8.07 -9.34 -30.25
CA VAL A 106 -7.73 -8.04 -30.86
C VAL A 106 -7.12 -8.30 -32.23
N ASN A 107 -7.88 -8.02 -33.29
CA ASN A 107 -7.50 -8.25 -34.68
C ASN A 107 -7.28 -6.89 -35.39
N GLY A 108 -6.06 -6.37 -35.29
CA GLY A 108 -5.74 -5.04 -35.79
C GLY A 108 -6.50 -3.97 -35.01
N ASN A 109 -7.51 -3.36 -35.63
CA ASN A 109 -8.37 -2.35 -34.99
C ASN A 109 -9.72 -2.91 -34.49
N GLU A 110 -10.01 -4.18 -34.76
CA GLU A 110 -11.26 -4.81 -34.33
C GLU A 110 -11.06 -5.54 -33.01
N ILE A 111 -11.97 -5.31 -32.06
CA ILE A 111 -12.05 -6.03 -30.79
C ILE A 111 -13.24 -6.99 -30.88
N LEU A 112 -12.98 -8.28 -30.63
CA LEU A 112 -14.04 -9.27 -30.50
C LEU A 112 -14.15 -9.72 -29.04
N ILE A 113 -15.37 -9.68 -28.50
CA ILE A 113 -15.69 -10.21 -27.18
C ILE A 113 -16.67 -11.36 -27.38
N ASN A 114 -16.34 -12.56 -26.89
CA ASN A 114 -17.13 -13.78 -27.13
C ASN A 114 -17.40 -14.03 -28.63
N GLY A 115 -16.41 -13.76 -29.48
CA GLY A 115 -16.46 -13.97 -30.93
C GLY A 115 -17.29 -12.95 -31.71
N SER A 116 -17.84 -11.91 -31.08
CA SER A 116 -18.59 -10.84 -31.74
C SER A 116 -17.85 -9.51 -31.65
N ALA A 117 -17.83 -8.75 -32.74
CA ALA A 117 -17.25 -7.40 -32.75
C ALA A 117 -17.93 -6.51 -31.69
N ALA A 118 -17.13 -5.83 -30.88
CA ALA A 118 -17.59 -5.03 -29.75
C ALA A 118 -16.89 -3.67 -29.69
N ASP A 119 -17.67 -2.58 -29.77
CA ASP A 119 -17.19 -1.21 -29.56
C ASP A 119 -17.31 -0.77 -28.09
N SER A 120 -17.95 -1.58 -27.26
CA SER A 120 -18.17 -1.27 -25.85
C SER A 120 -18.28 -2.52 -25.00
N TYR A 121 -17.94 -2.40 -23.72
CA TYR A 121 -18.06 -3.44 -22.72
C TYR A 121 -18.91 -2.94 -21.54
N THR A 122 -19.71 -3.83 -20.94
CA THR A 122 -20.51 -3.54 -19.75
C THR A 122 -20.04 -4.43 -18.61
N PHE A 123 -19.61 -3.81 -17.51
CA PHE A 123 -19.03 -4.52 -16.36
C PHE A 123 -20.12 -5.22 -15.55
N SER A 124 -19.90 -6.50 -15.20
CA SER A 124 -20.89 -7.30 -14.47
C SER A 124 -20.82 -7.14 -12.94
N GLN A 125 -19.75 -6.53 -12.42
CA GLN A 125 -19.54 -6.29 -11.00
C GLN A 125 -18.71 -5.03 -10.71
N ASN A 126 -18.60 -4.67 -9.43
CA ASN A 126 -17.76 -3.55 -9.00
C ASN A 126 -16.27 -3.95 -8.98
N TYR A 127 -15.42 -2.98 -9.26
CA TYR A 127 -13.97 -3.11 -9.17
C TYR A 127 -13.39 -2.05 -8.25
N TYR A 128 -12.26 -2.39 -7.65
CA TYR A 128 -11.60 -1.57 -6.63
C TYR A 128 -10.12 -1.42 -6.97
N TRP A 129 -9.56 -0.31 -6.52
CA TRP A 129 -8.13 -0.01 -6.63
C TRP A 129 -7.54 0.07 -5.23
N MET A 130 -6.74 -0.93 -4.85
CA MET A 130 -6.18 -1.05 -3.52
C MET A 130 -4.74 -0.55 -3.53
N MET A 131 -4.39 0.32 -2.58
CA MET A 131 -3.03 0.81 -2.39
C MET A 131 -2.58 0.57 -0.96
N GLY A 132 -1.34 0.11 -0.79
CA GLY A 132 -0.74 0.01 0.53
C GLY A 132 -0.24 1.36 1.02
N ASP A 133 -0.34 1.57 2.33
CA ASP A 133 0.12 2.80 2.99
C ASP A 133 1.63 3.01 2.82
N ASN A 134 2.42 1.92 2.84
CA ASN A 134 3.85 1.96 2.53
C ASN A 134 4.08 1.87 1.02
N ARG A 135 3.73 2.94 0.31
CA ARG A 135 3.66 3.04 -1.16
C ARG A 135 4.86 2.46 -1.93
N HIS A 136 6.09 2.63 -1.44
CA HIS A 136 7.28 2.14 -2.16
C HIS A 136 7.69 0.72 -1.76
N ASN A 137 7.01 0.12 -0.78
CA ASN A 137 7.24 -1.26 -0.35
C ASN A 137 5.91 -2.03 -0.34
N SER A 138 5.08 -1.76 -1.32
CA SER A 138 3.75 -2.35 -1.45
C SER A 138 3.54 -2.75 -2.90
N GLU A 139 3.52 -4.06 -3.12
CA GLU A 139 3.05 -4.66 -4.35
C GLU A 139 1.52 -4.68 -4.29
N ASP A 140 0.90 -3.58 -4.74
CA ASP A 140 -0.54 -3.33 -4.72
C ASP A 140 -1.12 -3.14 -6.13
N SER A 141 -2.34 -2.61 -6.27
CA SER A 141 -3.02 -2.50 -7.57
C SER A 141 -2.20 -1.78 -8.65
N ARG A 142 -1.24 -0.93 -8.28
CA ARG A 142 -0.30 -0.34 -9.25
C ARG A 142 0.52 -1.38 -10.02
N TYR A 143 0.69 -2.58 -9.48
CA TYR A 143 1.44 -3.67 -10.09
C TYR A 143 0.52 -4.74 -10.66
N TRP A 144 -0.51 -5.16 -9.91
CA TRP A 144 -1.37 -6.29 -10.30
C TRP A 144 -2.80 -5.90 -10.70
N GLY A 145 -3.13 -4.61 -10.80
CA GLY A 145 -4.39 -4.14 -11.37
C GLY A 145 -5.59 -4.16 -10.43
N PHE A 146 -6.77 -4.38 -11.00
CA PHE A 146 -8.05 -4.21 -10.30
C PHE A 146 -8.37 -5.36 -9.34
N VAL A 147 -9.02 -5.04 -8.21
CA VAL A 147 -9.63 -6.04 -7.33
C VAL A 147 -11.13 -6.16 -7.64
N PRO A 148 -11.61 -7.30 -8.10
CA PRO A 148 -13.04 -7.57 -8.24
C PRO A 148 -13.77 -7.65 -6.88
N GLU A 149 -15.03 -7.19 -6.80
CA GLU A 149 -15.83 -7.14 -5.57
C GLU A 149 -15.92 -8.48 -4.81
N ASP A 150 -16.06 -9.58 -5.54
CA ASP A 150 -16.19 -10.94 -4.99
C ASP A 150 -14.88 -11.46 -4.37
N HIS A 151 -13.75 -10.78 -4.58
CA HIS A 151 -12.47 -11.09 -3.93
C HIS A 151 -12.29 -10.31 -2.61
N ILE A 152 -13.24 -9.45 -2.25
CA ILE A 152 -13.22 -8.70 -0.98
C ILE A 152 -13.88 -9.53 0.12
N VAL A 153 -13.06 -10.02 1.06
CA VAL A 153 -13.55 -10.79 2.22
C VAL A 153 -14.23 -9.90 3.27
N GLY A 154 -13.74 -8.67 3.48
CA GLY A 154 -14.33 -7.75 4.45
C GLY A 154 -13.41 -6.60 4.85
N LYS A 155 -13.82 -5.89 5.90
CA LYS A 155 -13.12 -4.70 6.42
C LYS A 155 -12.52 -5.00 7.79
N PRO A 156 -11.21 -4.78 8.01
CA PRO A 156 -10.62 -4.93 9.34
C PRO A 156 -11.15 -3.82 10.27
N ILE A 157 -11.45 -4.17 11.53
CA ILE A 157 -12.11 -3.25 12.49
C ILE A 157 -11.26 -2.91 13.71
N PHE A 158 -10.40 -3.80 14.19
CA PHE A 158 -9.44 -3.53 15.27
C PHE A 158 -8.25 -4.49 15.24
N ILE A 159 -7.17 -4.11 15.92
CA ILE A 159 -5.98 -4.93 16.13
C ILE A 159 -6.20 -5.79 17.37
N TRP A 160 -6.41 -7.09 17.22
CA TRP A 160 -6.61 -7.97 18.38
C TRP A 160 -5.31 -8.23 19.17
N MET A 161 -4.16 -8.24 18.49
CA MET A 161 -2.85 -8.46 19.07
C MET A 161 -1.76 -7.73 18.30
N SER A 162 -0.74 -7.24 19.01
CA SER A 162 0.42 -6.60 18.41
C SER A 162 1.68 -6.95 19.19
N ILE A 163 2.60 -7.66 18.55
CA ILE A 163 3.85 -8.12 19.16
C ILE A 163 5.00 -7.64 18.27
N ASP A 164 5.93 -6.91 18.86
CA ASP A 164 7.20 -6.59 18.26
C ASP A 164 8.19 -7.74 18.49
N GLY A 165 9.06 -8.00 17.50
CA GLY A 165 9.98 -9.15 17.53
C GLY A 165 9.30 -10.52 17.43
N ILE A 166 8.08 -10.61 16.87
CA ILE A 166 7.33 -11.88 16.81
C ILE A 166 8.10 -12.99 16.07
N ASN A 167 8.90 -12.62 15.07
CA ASN A 167 9.71 -13.53 14.25
C ASN A 167 11.11 -13.79 14.84
N ASP A 168 11.52 -13.06 15.88
CA ASP A 168 12.88 -13.13 16.44
C ASP A 168 12.99 -14.14 17.60
N GLY A 169 11.97 -14.99 17.76
CA GLY A 169 11.86 -15.98 18.83
C GLY A 169 11.17 -15.43 20.08
N ILE A 170 10.52 -16.34 20.82
CA ILE A 170 9.60 -16.02 21.94
C ILE A 170 10.26 -15.13 23.02
N LYS A 171 11.58 -15.25 23.21
CA LYS A 171 12.33 -14.43 24.19
C LYS A 171 12.37 -12.94 23.84
N ASN A 172 12.19 -12.59 22.58
CA ASN A 172 12.26 -11.23 22.06
C ASN A 172 10.88 -10.61 21.84
N TRP A 173 9.82 -11.31 22.25
CA TRP A 173 8.45 -10.81 22.09
C TRP A 173 8.20 -9.65 23.04
N ASN A 174 7.90 -8.49 22.45
CA ASN A 174 7.49 -7.30 23.19
C ASN A 174 6.07 -6.89 22.76
N ILE A 175 5.09 -7.05 23.65
CA ILE A 175 3.69 -6.74 23.35
C ILE A 175 3.49 -5.22 23.33
N ARG A 176 2.97 -4.70 22.21
CA ARG A 176 2.65 -3.29 22.01
C ARG A 176 1.23 -2.99 22.51
N TRP A 177 1.08 -2.86 23.82
CA TRP A 177 -0.22 -2.69 24.49
C TRP A 177 -1.01 -1.46 24.03
N ASP A 178 -0.34 -0.43 23.54
CA ASP A 178 -0.93 0.76 22.92
C ASP A 178 -1.65 0.45 21.59
N ARG A 179 -1.27 -0.63 20.91
CA ARG A 179 -1.88 -1.11 19.66
C ARG A 179 -2.90 -2.21 19.88
N VAL A 180 -2.81 -2.96 20.98
CA VAL A 180 -3.74 -4.05 21.29
C VAL A 180 -5.14 -3.48 21.55
N PHE A 181 -6.15 -4.05 20.90
CA PHE A 181 -7.56 -3.61 20.91
C PHE A 181 -7.74 -2.17 20.43
N THR A 182 -6.89 -1.72 19.51
CA THR A 182 -6.99 -0.40 18.88
C THR A 182 -7.76 -0.48 17.58
N THR A 183 -8.67 0.47 17.34
CA THR A 183 -9.45 0.56 16.10
C THR A 183 -8.54 0.85 14.91
N VAL A 184 -8.78 0.17 13.78
CA VAL A 184 -8.02 0.41 12.53
C VAL A 184 -8.76 1.29 11.54
N SER A 185 -10.06 1.49 11.73
CA SER A 185 -10.90 2.28 10.86
C SER A 185 -11.76 3.25 11.66
N GLY A 186 -11.89 4.49 11.18
CA GLY A 186 -12.68 5.54 11.80
C GLY A 186 -12.01 6.90 11.65
N GLU A 187 -12.78 7.98 11.86
CA GLU A 187 -12.22 9.33 11.94
C GLU A 187 -11.68 9.58 13.36
N GLY A 188 -10.42 9.98 13.47
CA GLY A 188 -9.79 10.33 14.75
C GLY A 188 -8.53 9.53 15.07
N THR A 189 -8.02 9.72 16.30
CA THR A 189 -6.83 9.04 16.76
C THR A 189 -7.12 7.58 17.14
N PRO A 190 -6.31 6.62 16.70
CA PRO A 190 -6.46 5.22 17.11
C PRO A 190 -6.46 5.10 18.63
N THR A 191 -7.55 4.57 19.19
CA THR A 191 -7.73 4.44 20.65
C THR A 191 -7.83 2.97 21.04
N SER A 192 -7.02 2.54 22.02
CA SER A 192 -7.08 1.18 22.57
C SER A 192 -8.24 1.03 23.55
N TYR A 193 -9.07 0.02 23.32
CA TYR A 193 -10.18 -0.36 24.20
C TYR A 193 -9.81 -1.51 25.17
N PHE A 194 -8.54 -1.89 25.24
CA PHE A 194 -8.10 -3.07 26.00
C PHE A 194 -8.47 -3.00 27.49
N LYS A 195 -8.31 -1.83 28.13
CA LYS A 195 -8.64 -1.65 29.56
C LYS A 195 -10.14 -1.78 29.83
N TRP A 196 -10.97 -1.25 28.93
CA TRP A 196 -12.42 -1.37 29.03
C TRP A 196 -12.88 -2.82 28.85
N PHE A 197 -12.26 -3.54 27.91
CA PHE A 197 -12.46 -4.97 27.74
C PHE A 197 -12.12 -5.76 29.01
N LEU A 198 -10.97 -5.50 29.64
CA LEU A 198 -10.59 -6.14 30.91
C LEU A 198 -11.58 -5.82 32.03
N GLY A 199 -12.04 -4.57 32.15
CA GLY A 199 -13.05 -4.18 33.12
C GLY A 199 -14.37 -4.93 32.94
N ALA A 200 -14.84 -5.04 31.70
CA ALA A 200 -16.03 -5.81 31.36
C ALA A 200 -15.86 -7.31 31.68
N LEU A 201 -14.68 -7.87 31.42
CA LEU A 201 -14.35 -9.26 31.70
C LEU A 201 -14.33 -9.56 33.20
N VAL A 202 -13.71 -8.68 34.02
CA VAL A 202 -13.73 -8.78 35.48
C VAL A 202 -15.15 -8.70 36.02
N LEU A 203 -15.97 -7.76 35.51
CA LEU A 203 -17.37 -7.63 35.90
C LEU A 203 -18.17 -8.89 35.54
N TRP A 204 -17.95 -9.44 34.35
CA TRP A 204 -18.61 -10.67 33.91
C TRP A 204 -18.29 -11.86 34.82
N PHE A 205 -17.01 -12.10 35.10
CA PHE A 205 -16.59 -13.17 36.00
C PHE A 205 -17.08 -12.96 37.44
N GLY A 206 -17.08 -11.72 37.92
CA GLY A 206 -17.63 -11.38 39.23
C GLY A 206 -19.12 -11.70 39.32
N VAL A 207 -19.91 -11.28 38.34
CA VAL A 207 -21.35 -11.58 38.27
C VAL A 207 -21.61 -13.08 38.18
N ASP A 208 -20.85 -13.81 37.36
CA ASP A 208 -20.97 -15.27 37.24
C ASP A 208 -20.66 -15.98 38.57
N TYR A 209 -19.59 -15.58 39.26
CA TYR A 209 -19.22 -16.12 40.57
C TYR A 209 -20.33 -15.94 41.61
N PHE A 210 -20.88 -14.73 41.74
CA PHE A 210 -21.98 -14.48 42.68
C PHE A 210 -23.28 -15.19 42.30
N ARG A 211 -23.58 -15.35 41.01
CA ARG A 211 -24.74 -16.13 40.55
C ARG A 211 -24.61 -17.60 40.92
N LYS A 212 -23.44 -18.20 40.75
CA LYS A 212 -23.17 -19.59 41.15
C LYS A 212 -23.27 -19.78 42.66
N LYS A 213 -22.71 -18.85 43.45
CA LYS A 213 -22.79 -18.89 44.91
C LYS A 213 -24.22 -18.77 45.46
N ARG A 214 -25.13 -18.05 44.79
CA ARG A 214 -26.54 -17.95 45.19
C ARG A 214 -27.38 -19.18 44.80
N LYS A 215 -26.87 -20.05 43.93
CA LYS A 215 -27.52 -21.30 43.51
C LYS A 215 -27.01 -22.53 44.26
N ALA A 216 -25.90 -22.41 44.98
CA ALA A 216 -25.35 -23.41 45.90
C ALA A 216 -25.86 -23.14 47.32
#